data_AF-A0A358SLS2-F1
#
_entry.id   AF-A0A358SLS2-F1
#
_cell.length_a   1.000
_cell.length_b   1.000
_cell.length_c   1.000
_cell.angle_alpha   90.00
_cell.angle_beta   90.00
_cell.angle_gamma   90.00
#
_symmetry.space_group_name_H-M   'P 1'
#
loop_
_entity.id
_entity.type
_entity.pdbx_description
1 polymer ?
#
loop_
_entity_poly.entity_id
_entity_poly.type
_entity_poly.pdbx_seq_one_letter_code
_entity_poly.pdbx_strand_id
1 'polypeptide(L)'
;MLKDLTQGWTQKVTKNESGLARSSAEVITEAPSSESGVLPLADFGTVNYGSSTANGSSLSADNPTEIIMIDNSGADKDSTSGISGSGGFSNTWLRSN
;
A
#
# COMPACT_ATOMS: atom_id res chain seq x y z
N MET A 1 4.11 -14.10 -2.05
CA MET A 1 3.51 -14.81 -3.21
C MET A 1 2.38 -13.95 -3.70
N LEU A 2 2.34 -13.66 -4.99
CA LEU A 2 1.19 -13.02 -5.62
C LEU A 2 0.18 -14.11 -5.97
N LYS A 3 -1.10 -13.86 -5.67
CA LYS A 3 -2.23 -14.73 -6.00
C LYS A 3 -3.29 -13.91 -6.70
N ASP A 4 -3.65 -14.31 -7.90
CA ASP A 4 -4.87 -13.86 -8.56
C ASP A 4 -5.96 -14.87 -8.24
N LEU A 5 -6.89 -14.50 -7.35
CA LEU A 5 -7.99 -15.38 -6.96
C LEU A 5 -9.09 -15.47 -8.02
N THR A 6 -9.13 -14.53 -8.97
CA THR A 6 -10.11 -14.52 -10.06
C THR A 6 -9.74 -15.53 -11.14
N GLN A 7 -8.44 -15.62 -11.47
CA GLN A 7 -7.91 -16.55 -12.48
C GLN A 7 -7.26 -17.80 -11.87
N GLY A 8 -7.11 -17.86 -10.54
CA GLY A 8 -6.42 -18.96 -9.85
C GLY A 8 -4.90 -18.98 -10.07
N TRP A 9 -4.30 -17.90 -10.57
CA TRP A 9 -2.87 -17.85 -10.86
C TRP A 9 -2.05 -17.53 -9.61
N THR A 10 -0.82 -18.04 -9.58
CA THR A 10 0.12 -17.75 -8.51
C THR A 10 1.51 -17.47 -9.07
N GLN A 11 2.22 -16.55 -8.44
CA GLN A 11 3.63 -16.27 -8.72
C GLN A 11 4.40 -16.12 -7.40
N LYS A 12 5.55 -16.78 -7.30
CA LYS A 12 6.45 -16.69 -6.15
C LYS A 12 7.87 -16.43 -6.64
N VAL A 13 8.48 -15.38 -6.09
CA VAL A 13 9.91 -15.09 -6.24
C VAL A 13 10.55 -15.24 -4.87
N THR A 14 11.66 -15.95 -4.79
CA THR A 14 12.46 -16.08 -3.56
C THR A 14 13.77 -15.33 -3.78
N LYS A 15 14.03 -14.33 -2.92
CA LYS A 15 15.31 -13.62 -2.85
C LYS A 15 15.84 -13.75 -1.42
N ASN A 16 17.15 -13.89 -1.29
CA ASN A 16 17.82 -13.94 0.00
C ASN A 16 18.78 -12.76 0.09
N GLU A 17 18.65 -11.97 1.14
CA GLU A 17 19.49 -10.81 1.44
C GLU A 17 19.82 -10.85 2.93
N SER A 18 21.09 -10.64 3.28
CA SER A 18 21.55 -10.61 4.67
C SER A 18 21.65 -9.17 5.17
N GLY A 19 21.63 -8.98 6.50
CA GLY A 19 21.85 -7.65 7.11
C GLY A 19 20.69 -6.66 7.02
N LEU A 20 19.53 -7.05 6.47
CA LEU A 20 18.33 -6.20 6.48
C LEU A 20 17.83 -5.98 7.92
N ALA A 21 17.53 -4.72 8.26
CA ALA A 21 17.03 -4.35 9.58
C ALA A 21 15.64 -4.93 9.90
N ARG A 22 14.79 -5.12 8.88
CA ARG A 22 13.41 -5.63 9.00
C ARG A 22 12.58 -4.85 10.03
N SER A 23 12.80 -3.54 10.10
CA SER A 23 12.22 -2.65 11.12
C SER A 23 10.87 -2.05 10.73
N SER A 24 10.34 -2.32 9.54
CA SER A 24 9.05 -1.81 9.05
C SER A 24 8.28 -2.86 8.25
N ALA A 25 6.96 -2.65 8.19
CA ALA A 25 6.03 -3.35 7.29
C ALA A 25 4.94 -2.36 6.87
N GLU A 26 4.62 -2.35 5.57
CA GLU A 26 3.73 -1.34 4.98
C GLU A 26 2.80 -1.99 3.95
N VAL A 27 1.61 -1.41 3.78
CA VAL A 27 0.69 -1.70 2.68
C VAL A 27 0.34 -0.37 2.05
N ILE A 28 0.76 -0.15 0.80
CA ILE A 28 0.73 1.16 0.15
C ILE A 28 0.00 1.09 -1.19
N THR A 29 -0.69 2.18 -1.53
CA THR A 29 -0.99 2.57 -2.91
C THR A 29 -0.03 3.70 -3.27
N GLU A 30 0.70 3.58 -4.38
CA GLU A 30 1.78 4.52 -4.72
C GLU A 30 1.71 4.90 -6.20
N ALA A 31 2.04 6.16 -6.52
CA ALA A 31 2.31 6.53 -7.90
C ALA A 31 3.71 6.05 -8.30
N PRO A 32 3.86 5.32 -9.42
CA PRO A 32 5.18 4.91 -9.89
C PRO A 32 6.08 6.11 -10.19
N SER A 33 7.40 5.92 -10.06
CA SER A 33 8.39 6.92 -10.49
C SER A 33 9.10 6.52 -11.78
N SER A 34 9.58 7.52 -12.51
CA SER A 34 10.49 7.37 -13.64
C SER A 34 11.78 8.14 -13.40
N GLU A 35 12.68 8.15 -14.39
CA GLU A 35 13.92 8.95 -14.34
C GLU A 35 13.68 10.45 -14.18
N SER A 36 12.50 10.96 -14.55
CA SER A 36 12.11 12.36 -14.40
C SER A 36 11.33 12.67 -13.12
N GLY A 37 11.11 11.67 -12.26
CA GLY A 37 10.40 11.82 -10.98
C GLY A 37 9.10 11.02 -10.89
N VAL A 38 8.32 11.33 -9.86
CA VAL A 38 7.02 10.70 -9.58
C VAL A 38 6.05 10.99 -10.73
N LEU A 39 5.44 9.94 -11.27
CA LEU A 39 4.46 10.05 -12.33
C LEU A 39 3.12 10.59 -11.77
N PRO A 40 2.27 11.22 -12.62
CA PRO A 40 0.93 11.61 -12.19
C PRO A 40 0.19 10.43 -11.57
N LEU A 41 -0.50 10.67 -10.45
CA LEU A 41 -1.24 9.60 -9.79
C LEU A 41 -2.44 9.23 -10.67
N ALA A 42 -2.42 8.02 -11.21
CA ALA A 42 -3.49 7.50 -12.03
C ALA A 42 -4.77 7.38 -11.19
N ASP A 43 -5.92 7.66 -11.80
CA ASP A 43 -7.21 7.42 -11.16
C ASP A 43 -7.43 5.91 -11.02
N PHE A 44 -7.26 5.43 -9.79
CA PHE A 44 -7.48 4.04 -9.40
C PHE A 44 -8.85 3.82 -8.74
N GLY A 45 -9.70 4.85 -8.68
CA GLY A 45 -10.96 4.83 -7.94
C GLY A 45 -10.72 4.54 -6.46
N THR A 46 -11.17 3.37 -5.98
CA THR A 46 -10.94 2.91 -4.60
C THR A 46 -10.37 1.49 -4.60
N VAL A 47 -9.23 1.32 -3.93
CA VAL A 47 -8.65 0.02 -3.65
C VAL A 47 -9.03 -0.39 -2.24
N ASN A 48 -9.49 -1.64 -2.08
CA ASN A 48 -9.82 -2.21 -0.77
C ASN A 48 -8.79 -3.28 -0.41
N TYR A 49 -8.13 -3.11 0.72
CA TYR A 49 -7.25 -4.10 1.34
C TYR A 49 -8.06 -4.88 2.38
N GLY A 50 -8.22 -6.20 2.19
CA GLY A 50 -9.13 -6.99 3.02
C GLY A 50 -8.55 -7.45 4.37
N SER A 51 -7.29 -7.85 4.40
CA SER A 51 -6.65 -8.46 5.58
C SER A 51 -5.13 -8.26 5.58
N SER A 52 -4.69 -7.07 5.99
CA SER A 52 -3.27 -6.74 6.08
C SER A 52 -2.67 -7.28 7.38
N THR A 53 -1.58 -8.02 7.26
CA THR A 53 -0.90 -8.66 8.40
C THR A 53 0.60 -8.47 8.34
N ALA A 54 1.22 -8.23 9.49
CA ALA A 54 2.66 -8.26 9.70
C ALA A 54 2.97 -9.20 10.86
N ASN A 55 4.09 -9.95 10.80
CA ASN A 55 4.51 -10.88 11.86
C ASN A 55 3.44 -11.90 12.33
N GLY A 56 2.48 -12.23 11.47
CA GLY A 56 1.39 -13.17 11.78
C GLY A 56 0.20 -12.55 12.52
N SER A 57 0.21 -11.25 12.81
CA SER A 57 -0.91 -10.50 13.40
C SER A 57 -1.51 -9.49 12.43
N SER A 58 -2.74 -9.04 12.70
CA SER A 58 -3.34 -7.91 11.98
C SER A 58 -2.44 -6.68 12.12
N LEU A 59 -2.22 -5.97 11.02
CA LEU A 59 -1.45 -4.72 11.02
C LEU A 59 -2.06 -3.66 11.96
N SER A 60 -3.38 -3.71 12.20
CA SER A 60 -4.06 -2.78 13.12
C SER A 60 -3.57 -2.88 14.57
N ALA A 61 -3.08 -4.06 14.99
CA ALA A 61 -2.55 -4.28 16.32
C ALA A 61 -1.21 -3.56 16.57
N ASP A 62 -0.51 -3.19 15.49
CA ASP A 62 0.78 -2.51 15.54
C ASP A 62 0.63 -0.97 15.53
N ASN A 63 -0.60 -0.44 15.56
CA ASN A 63 -0.91 1.00 15.49
C ASN A 63 -0.20 1.69 14.31
N PRO A 64 -0.50 1.30 13.07
CA PRO A 64 0.24 1.75 11.90
C PRO A 64 0.03 3.25 11.67
N THR A 65 1.07 3.90 11.16
CA THR A 65 0.99 5.30 10.73
C THR A 65 0.28 5.38 9.38
N GLU A 66 -0.72 6.25 9.29
CA GLU A 66 -1.34 6.59 8.01
C GLU A 66 -0.38 7.42 7.15
N ILE A 67 -0.30 7.10 5.86
CA ILE A 67 0.46 7.86 4.87
C ILE A 67 -0.51 8.24 3.75
N ILE A 68 -0.57 9.54 3.47
CA ILE A 68 -1.35 10.11 2.37
C ILE A 68 -0.36 10.63 1.32
N MET A 69 -0.61 10.33 0.06
CA MET A 69 0.18 10.90 -1.02
C MET A 69 -0.20 12.36 -1.21
N ILE A 70 0.77 13.27 -1.10
CA ILE A 70 0.56 14.71 -1.31
C ILE A 70 1.22 15.19 -2.60
N ASP A 71 0.76 16.34 -3.11
CA ASP A 71 1.48 17.08 -4.16
C ASP A 71 2.53 18.04 -3.57
N ASN A 72 3.21 18.77 -4.45
CA ASN A 72 4.23 19.75 -4.06
C ASN A 72 3.69 20.97 -3.30
N SER A 73 2.37 21.20 -3.33
CA SER A 73 1.69 22.24 -2.55
C SER A 73 1.18 21.74 -1.20
N GLY A 74 1.36 20.44 -0.91
CA GLY A 74 0.92 19.80 0.33
C GLY A 74 -0.54 19.37 0.34
N ALA A 75 -1.21 19.37 -0.81
CA ALA A 75 -2.58 18.91 -0.88
C ALA A 75 -2.63 17.38 -1.10
N ASP A 76 -3.64 16.73 -0.55
CA ASP A 76 -3.82 15.28 -0.63
C ASP A 76 -4.22 14.82 -2.03
N LYS A 77 -3.63 13.73 -2.52
CA LYS A 77 -3.89 13.13 -3.84
C LYS A 77 -4.71 11.85 -3.73
N ASP A 78 -4.65 11.20 -2.58
CA ASP A 78 -5.53 10.10 -2.17
C ASP A 78 -6.03 10.33 -0.74
N SER A 79 -6.84 9.40 -0.25
CA SER A 79 -7.24 9.34 1.15
C SER A 79 -7.19 7.89 1.60
N THR A 80 -6.88 7.69 2.88
CA THR A 80 -6.87 6.38 3.53
C THR A 80 -8.02 6.34 4.53
N SER A 81 -8.75 5.22 4.57
CA SER A 81 -9.78 5.00 5.60
C SER A 81 -9.17 4.43 6.88
N GLY A 82 -9.92 4.52 7.98
CA GLY A 82 -9.52 3.87 9.23
C GLY A 82 -9.33 2.36 9.05
N ILE A 83 -8.22 1.82 9.59
CA ILE A 83 -7.96 0.39 9.57
C ILE A 83 -8.87 -0.35 10.55
N SER A 84 -9.51 -1.42 10.09
CA SER A 84 -10.34 -2.30 10.90
C SER A 84 -9.47 -3.20 11.78
N GLY A 85 -10.06 -3.79 12.83
CA GLY A 85 -9.36 -4.76 13.69
C GLY A 85 -8.90 -6.03 12.96
N SER A 86 -9.43 -6.33 11.77
CA SER A 86 -8.93 -7.41 10.91
C SER A 86 -7.81 -6.98 9.96
N GLY A 87 -7.38 -5.72 10.03
CA GLY A 87 -6.35 -5.15 9.17
C GLY A 87 -6.88 -4.71 7.80
N GLY A 88 -8.19 -4.54 7.66
CA GLY A 88 -8.81 -4.10 6.42
C GLY A 88 -8.92 -2.59 6.37
N PHE A 89 -8.63 -1.98 5.22
CA PHE A 89 -8.76 -0.54 4.98
C PHE A 89 -8.91 -0.28 3.48
N SER A 90 -9.15 0.96 3.10
CA SER A 90 -9.28 1.37 1.70
C SER A 90 -8.50 2.64 1.42
N ASN A 91 -7.95 2.72 0.21
CA ASN A 91 -7.42 3.97 -0.33
C ASN A 91 -8.30 4.42 -1.47
N THR A 92 -8.60 5.72 -1.52
CA THR A 92 -9.42 6.34 -2.56
C THR A 92 -8.66 7.45 -3.23
N TRP A 93 -8.54 7.38 -4.55
CA TRP A 93 -7.99 8.45 -5.36
C TRP A 93 -8.84 9.70 -5.25
N LEU A 94 -8.20 10.86 -5.07
CA LEU A 94 -8.87 12.15 -5.03
C LEU A 94 -8.56 12.97 -6.28
N ARG A 95 -7.28 12.99 -6.70
CA ARG A 95 -6.80 13.77 -7.84
C ARG A 95 -5.38 13.38 -8.27
N SER A 96 -5.01 13.76 -9.49
CA SER A 96 -3.68 13.48 -10.04
C SER A 96 -2.61 14.50 -9.66
N ASN A 97 -2.97 15.76 -9.42
CA ASN A 97 -2.09 16.90 -9.11
C ASN A 97 -2.82 17.99 -8.36
#